data_AF-A0A836JER6-F1
#
_entry.id   AF-A0A836JER6-F1
#
_cell.length_a   1.000
_cell.length_b   1.000
_cell.length_c   1.000
_cell.angle_alpha   90.00
_cell.angle_beta   90.00
_cell.angle_gamma   90.00
#
_symmetry.space_group_name_H-M   'P 1'
#
loop_
_entity.id
_entity.type
_entity.pdbx_description
1 polymer ?
#
loop_
_entity_poly.entity_id
_entity_poly.type
_entity_poly.pdbx_seq_one_letter_code
_entity_poly.pdbx_strand_id
1 'polypeptide(L)'
;MKFMSINNMQNYINEFPNVYNNSDNDMFDSIQKLKKDCSNITVYKPKTTNSIQDNMITVSEAGAEMFKDDNTLYFVFELVPGKKRIVCVADTETWNISLKYWNSSKYPYPKWTDEFISENSFIRTIGEYKYHITNGTVAYWERLYNFPDMMMPNRDKKKHDTKIGTLDLETFSLGCGTDLLGGGLGELSVYSGGCALNTGYKALYYIDSATGLNTGDDIIQKLFGDLFDHIAENVKGRNNYTLYAHNLGRFDSVFILKSLAKAGYEFNAKWQENDILSVKIYDKERNLTIKLMDSIKLIPNSLEKILISYGCTINKGLFPHKFINKDNLNYIGPKPDIKYFLEDHKMNELKLMVYNDLPEIFNIKEQCLEYLEKDILGLLDVMNQVSFNYFNEYKLNVTKYATLPSISLAIYGYWFKDNKHSIKMIKGPLEN
;
A
#
# COMPACT_ATOMS: atom_id res chain seq x y z
N MET A 1 -13.35 -6.35 -9.29
CA MET A 1 -14.45 -5.66 -10.00
C MET A 1 -14.60 -6.32 -11.37
N LYS A 2 -15.80 -6.79 -11.73
CA LYS A 2 -16.09 -7.20 -13.11
C LYS A 2 -16.35 -5.91 -13.91
N PHE A 3 -15.42 -5.56 -14.79
CA PHE A 3 -15.66 -4.51 -15.78
C PHE A 3 -16.63 -5.07 -16.84
N MET A 4 -17.68 -4.31 -17.18
CA MET A 4 -18.34 -4.50 -18.47
C MET A 4 -17.37 -4.02 -19.55
N SER A 5 -17.00 -4.88 -20.48
CA SER A 5 -16.14 -4.50 -21.60
C SER A 5 -16.88 -3.54 -22.54
N ILE A 6 -16.17 -2.53 -23.03
CA ILE A 6 -16.62 -1.51 -24.00
C ILE A 6 -17.35 -2.13 -25.21
N ASN A 7 -16.93 -3.30 -25.66
CA ASN A 7 -17.54 -4.01 -26.80
C ASN A 7 -19.02 -4.41 -26.58
N ASN A 8 -19.50 -4.49 -25.34
CA ASN A 8 -20.90 -4.83 -25.06
C ASN A 8 -21.84 -3.60 -25.10
N MET A 9 -21.31 -2.38 -25.20
CA MET A 9 -22.11 -1.13 -25.15
C MET A 9 -22.35 -0.47 -26.51
N GLN A 10 -21.58 -0.81 -27.56
CA GLN A 10 -21.79 -0.27 -28.92
C GLN A 10 -23.19 -0.56 -29.48
N ASN A 11 -23.88 -1.59 -28.98
CA ASN A 11 -25.24 -1.95 -29.41
C ASN A 11 -26.34 -1.01 -28.86
N TYR A 12 -26.01 -0.02 -28.03
CA TYR A 12 -26.99 0.86 -27.36
C TYR A 12 -27.01 2.30 -27.88
N ILE A 13 -26.23 2.60 -28.93
CA ILE A 13 -26.11 3.94 -29.48
C ILE A 13 -26.79 3.95 -30.84
N ASN A 14 -28.07 4.31 -30.86
CA ASN A 14 -28.75 4.88 -32.02
C ASN A 14 -29.86 5.84 -31.52
N GLU A 15 -29.69 7.11 -31.88
CA GLU A 15 -30.57 8.31 -32.03
C GLU A 15 -31.62 8.75 -30.94
N PHE A 16 -31.83 10.09 -30.89
CA PHE A 16 -32.45 11.05 -29.92
C PHE A 16 -34.02 11.08 -29.86
N PRO A 17 -34.77 11.98 -29.12
CA PRO A 17 -34.56 12.94 -27.99
C PRO A 17 -35.56 12.76 -26.76
N ASN A 18 -35.79 13.82 -25.95
CA ASN A 18 -36.10 13.96 -24.50
C ASN A 18 -37.57 13.91 -23.94
N VAL A 19 -37.71 13.29 -22.73
CA VAL A 19 -38.55 13.48 -21.47
C VAL A 19 -39.99 14.11 -21.50
N TYR A 20 -41.10 13.65 -20.83
CA TYR A 20 -41.40 13.25 -19.41
C TYR A 20 -42.78 12.52 -19.21
N ASN A 21 -42.82 11.64 -18.18
CA ASN A 21 -43.89 11.14 -17.27
C ASN A 21 -45.36 10.84 -17.69
N ASN A 22 -45.78 9.59 -17.46
CA ASN A 22 -47.06 9.19 -16.81
C ASN A 22 -47.02 7.70 -16.38
N SER A 23 -47.85 7.33 -15.40
CA SER A 23 -47.78 6.11 -14.55
C SER A 23 -47.90 4.75 -15.25
N ASP A 24 -47.18 3.76 -14.73
CA ASP A 24 -46.81 2.52 -15.42
C ASP A 24 -47.87 1.40 -15.46
N ASN A 25 -49.02 1.53 -14.80
CA ASN A 25 -50.01 0.44 -14.71
C ASN A 25 -51.09 0.46 -15.81
N ASP A 26 -51.48 1.63 -16.33
CA ASP A 26 -52.54 1.72 -17.34
C ASP A 26 -52.08 1.26 -18.74
N MET A 27 -50.76 1.27 -18.99
CA MET A 27 -50.17 1.02 -20.31
C MET A 27 -50.07 -0.48 -20.65
N PHE A 28 -49.85 -1.34 -19.65
CA PHE A 28 -49.79 -2.79 -19.86
C PHE A 28 -51.17 -3.39 -20.14
N ASP A 29 -52.19 -2.92 -19.42
CA ASP A 29 -53.59 -3.30 -19.66
C ASP A 29 -54.08 -2.82 -21.03
N SER A 30 -53.62 -1.65 -21.49
CA SER A 30 -53.91 -1.13 -22.83
C SER A 30 -53.27 -1.98 -23.94
N ILE A 31 -52.05 -2.50 -23.76
CA ILE A 31 -51.39 -3.39 -24.76
C ILE A 31 -52.04 -4.78 -24.81
N GLN A 32 -52.46 -5.33 -23.67
CA GLN A 32 -53.19 -6.60 -23.63
C GLN A 32 -54.59 -6.47 -24.23
N LYS A 33 -55.24 -5.32 -23.98
CA LYS A 33 -56.53 -4.96 -24.59
C LYS A 33 -56.41 -4.75 -26.10
N LEU A 34 -55.40 -4.01 -26.57
CA LEU A 34 -55.06 -3.89 -28.00
C LEU A 34 -54.88 -5.28 -28.63
N LYS A 35 -54.01 -6.14 -28.09
CA LYS A 35 -53.83 -7.52 -28.63
C LYS A 35 -55.12 -8.34 -28.72
N LYS A 36 -56.06 -8.12 -27.79
CA LYS A 36 -57.33 -8.84 -27.73
C LYS A 36 -58.38 -8.27 -28.69
N ASP A 37 -58.33 -6.96 -28.93
CA ASP A 37 -59.31 -6.20 -29.73
C ASP A 37 -58.85 -6.02 -31.21
N CYS A 38 -57.65 -6.49 -31.58
CA CYS A 38 -57.03 -6.31 -32.90
C CYS A 38 -57.50 -7.29 -34.00
N SER A 39 -58.80 -7.36 -34.30
CA SER A 39 -59.25 -7.79 -35.64
C SER A 39 -59.15 -6.67 -36.69
N ASN A 40 -58.85 -5.42 -36.28
CA ASN A 40 -58.91 -4.23 -37.15
C ASN A 40 -57.63 -3.36 -37.21
N ILE A 41 -56.47 -3.82 -36.74
CA ILE A 41 -55.20 -3.10 -36.99
C ILE A 41 -54.64 -3.48 -38.36
N THR A 42 -54.35 -2.47 -39.18
CA THR A 42 -53.67 -2.65 -40.47
C THR A 42 -52.18 -2.80 -40.23
N VAL A 43 -51.66 -4.03 -40.35
CA VAL A 43 -50.23 -4.31 -40.36
C VAL A 43 -49.68 -3.97 -41.74
N TYR A 44 -48.81 -2.96 -41.84
CA TYR A 44 -48.12 -2.65 -43.10
C TYR A 44 -46.95 -3.61 -43.32
N LYS A 45 -47.13 -4.59 -44.22
CA LYS A 45 -46.02 -5.26 -44.90
C LYS A 45 -45.80 -4.58 -46.25
N PRO A 46 -44.65 -3.92 -46.50
CA PRO A 46 -44.42 -3.29 -47.79
C PRO A 46 -44.23 -4.39 -48.85
N LYS A 47 -45.03 -4.35 -49.92
CA LYS A 47 -44.79 -5.13 -51.14
C LYS A 47 -43.89 -4.33 -52.07
N THR A 48 -42.91 -5.02 -52.63
CA THR A 48 -42.09 -4.61 -53.77
C THR A 48 -42.96 -4.13 -54.92
N THR A 49 -42.76 -2.91 -55.41
CA THR A 49 -43.12 -2.58 -56.79
C THR A 49 -42.06 -1.69 -57.41
N ASN A 50 -41.59 -2.12 -58.57
CA ASN A 50 -40.71 -1.37 -59.44
C ASN A 50 -41.35 -0.03 -59.81
N SER A 51 -40.65 1.05 -59.42
CA SER A 51 -40.32 2.24 -60.20
C SER A 51 -40.65 3.55 -59.47
N ILE A 52 -39.56 4.26 -59.11
CA ILE A 52 -39.33 5.72 -59.17
C ILE A 52 -40.30 6.56 -58.29
N GLN A 53 -39.89 7.24 -57.21
CA GLN A 53 -38.93 8.35 -57.19
C GLN A 53 -38.61 8.75 -55.72
N ASP A 54 -37.40 9.29 -55.54
CA ASP A 54 -36.89 10.15 -54.46
C ASP A 54 -36.60 9.62 -53.03
N ASN A 55 -35.29 9.57 -52.76
CA ASN A 55 -34.57 9.72 -51.49
C ASN A 55 -34.87 8.73 -50.36
N MET A 56 -34.39 7.51 -50.55
CA MET A 56 -34.12 6.53 -49.48
C MET A 56 -32.64 6.50 -49.12
N ILE A 57 -32.33 6.56 -47.82
CA ILE A 57 -31.22 5.80 -47.25
C ILE A 57 -31.83 4.56 -46.58
N THR A 58 -31.35 3.41 -47.00
CA THR A 58 -31.72 2.07 -46.58
C THR A 58 -31.12 1.70 -45.22
N VAL A 59 -31.88 0.99 -44.38
CA VAL A 59 -31.31 -0.01 -43.46
C VAL A 59 -32.18 -1.27 -43.52
N SER A 60 -31.66 -2.30 -44.15
CA SER A 60 -32.12 -3.68 -44.03
C SER A 60 -31.35 -4.35 -42.89
N GLU A 61 -32.05 -5.05 -41.99
CA GLU A 61 -31.70 -6.37 -41.38
C GLU A 61 -32.16 -6.58 -39.94
N ALA A 62 -32.60 -5.57 -39.19
CA ALA A 62 -33.05 -5.77 -37.80
C ALA A 62 -34.58 -5.75 -37.71
N GLY A 63 -35.22 -6.90 -37.48
CA GLY A 63 -36.66 -7.11 -37.38
C GLY A 63 -37.39 -6.14 -36.44
N ALA A 64 -37.77 -4.98 -36.98
CA ALA A 64 -38.53 -3.95 -36.31
C ALA A 64 -39.99 -3.98 -36.80
N GLU A 65 -40.92 -4.01 -35.86
CA GLU A 65 -42.36 -3.89 -36.13
C GLU A 65 -42.84 -2.52 -35.64
N MET A 66 -43.58 -1.81 -36.49
CA MET A 66 -44.12 -0.49 -36.18
C MET A 66 -45.63 -0.58 -36.04
N PHE A 67 -46.17 -0.04 -34.95
CA PHE A 67 -47.60 0.02 -34.69
C PHE A 67 -48.01 1.47 -34.48
N LYS A 68 -49.18 1.86 -34.98
CA LYS A 68 -49.75 3.19 -34.78
C LYS A 68 -51.13 3.06 -34.19
N ASP A 69 -51.40 3.80 -33.13
CA ASP A 69 -52.71 3.91 -32.49
C ASP A 69 -53.00 5.39 -32.23
N ASP A 70 -54.09 5.91 -32.82
CA ASP A 70 -54.46 7.33 -32.86
C ASP A 70 -53.27 8.29 -33.10
N ASN A 71 -52.73 8.85 -32.01
CA ASN A 71 -51.63 9.82 -31.96
C ASN A 71 -50.33 9.25 -31.37
N THR A 72 -50.16 7.93 -31.37
CA THR A 72 -48.97 7.28 -30.79
C THR A 72 -48.36 6.27 -31.76
N LEU A 73 -47.04 6.38 -31.94
CA LEU A 73 -46.19 5.53 -32.75
C LEU A 73 -45.35 4.62 -31.84
N TYR A 74 -45.47 3.32 -32.05
CA TYR A 74 -44.72 2.30 -31.32
C TYR A 74 -43.68 1.68 -32.25
N PHE A 75 -42.43 1.68 -31.83
CA PHE A 75 -41.34 0.97 -32.52
C PHE A 75 -40.90 -0.20 -31.67
N VAL A 76 -41.13 -1.42 -32.16
CA VAL A 76 -40.74 -2.65 -31.48
C VAL A 76 -39.52 -3.22 -32.16
N PHE A 77 -38.37 -3.21 -31.47
CA PHE A 77 -37.13 -3.80 -31.97
C PHE A 77 -36.90 -5.14 -31.28
N GLU A 78 -36.75 -6.22 -32.04
CA GLU A 78 -36.35 -7.50 -31.47
C GLU A 78 -34.82 -7.63 -31.45
N LEU A 79 -34.22 -7.44 -30.27
CA LEU A 79 -32.76 -7.52 -30.08
C LEU A 79 -32.25 -8.96 -30.09
N VAL A 80 -33.07 -9.90 -29.60
CA VAL A 80 -32.81 -11.35 -29.66
C VAL A 80 -34.14 -12.02 -29.94
N PRO A 81 -34.27 -12.78 -31.06
CA PRO A 81 -35.50 -13.45 -31.44
C PRO A 81 -36.12 -14.22 -30.27
N GLY A 82 -37.34 -13.85 -29.87
CA GLY A 82 -38.10 -14.50 -28.81
C GLY A 82 -37.62 -14.27 -27.38
N LYS A 83 -36.61 -13.41 -27.12
CA LYS A 83 -36.04 -13.22 -25.76
C LYS A 83 -35.91 -11.77 -25.30
N LYS A 84 -35.69 -10.82 -26.21
CA LYS A 84 -35.49 -9.41 -25.84
C LYS A 84 -36.13 -8.50 -26.87
N ARG A 85 -37.04 -7.64 -26.42
CA ARG A 85 -37.70 -6.64 -27.25
C ARG A 85 -37.50 -5.27 -26.62
N ILE A 86 -37.24 -4.26 -27.44
CA ILE A 86 -37.33 -2.85 -27.06
C ILE A 86 -38.64 -2.33 -27.64
N VAL A 87 -39.39 -1.55 -26.86
CA VAL A 87 -40.56 -0.83 -27.37
C VAL A 87 -40.29 0.65 -27.14
N CYS A 88 -40.18 1.43 -28.21
CA CYS A 88 -40.15 2.88 -28.14
C CYS A 88 -41.56 3.41 -28.39
N VAL A 89 -41.96 4.43 -27.66
CA VAL A 89 -43.27 5.06 -27.78
C VAL A 89 -43.08 6.54 -28.08
N ALA A 90 -43.63 7.01 -29.18
CA ALA A 90 -43.57 8.39 -29.63
C ALA A 90 -44.99 8.94 -29.80
N ASP A 91 -45.31 10.06 -29.17
CA ASP A 91 -46.53 10.81 -29.48
C ASP A 91 -46.36 11.53 -30.82
N THR A 92 -47.31 11.38 -31.75
CA THR A 92 -47.20 11.85 -33.13
C THR A 92 -47.60 13.31 -33.32
N GLU A 93 -48.27 13.93 -32.34
CA GLU A 93 -48.61 15.36 -32.39
C GLU A 93 -47.50 16.22 -31.78
N THR A 94 -46.82 15.71 -30.76
CA THR A 94 -45.79 16.46 -30.00
C THR A 94 -44.36 15.98 -30.25
N TRP A 95 -44.18 14.84 -30.92
CA TRP A 95 -42.89 14.14 -31.05
C TRP A 95 -42.19 13.94 -29.70
N ASN A 96 -42.97 13.83 -28.63
CA ASN A 96 -42.49 13.58 -27.29
C ASN A 96 -42.18 12.08 -27.19
N ILE A 97 -40.90 11.73 -27.34
CA ILE A 97 -40.45 10.33 -27.37
C ILE A 97 -40.18 9.91 -25.92
N SER A 98 -41.10 9.15 -25.33
CA SER A 98 -40.87 8.50 -24.05
C SER A 98 -40.30 7.10 -24.30
N LEU A 99 -38.97 6.99 -24.22
CA LEU A 99 -38.28 5.71 -24.36
C LEU A 99 -38.48 4.88 -23.08
N LYS A 100 -39.54 4.06 -23.05
CA LYS A 100 -39.84 3.13 -21.96
C LYS A 100 -39.38 1.71 -22.31
N TYR A 101 -38.27 1.27 -21.72
CA TYR A 101 -37.76 -0.08 -21.90
C TYR A 101 -38.59 -1.12 -21.14
N TRP A 102 -38.96 -2.21 -21.82
CA TRP A 102 -39.63 -3.34 -21.20
C TRP A 102 -38.84 -4.63 -21.44
N ASN A 103 -38.48 -5.34 -20.36
CA ASN A 103 -38.03 -6.73 -20.44
C ASN A 103 -38.83 -7.52 -19.41
N SER A 104 -39.47 -8.61 -19.86
CA SER A 104 -40.25 -9.50 -19.01
C SER A 104 -39.42 -10.39 -18.07
N SER A 105 -38.15 -10.05 -17.77
CA SER A 105 -37.37 -10.81 -16.79
C SER A 105 -36.26 -10.00 -16.11
N LYS A 106 -36.57 -9.53 -14.89
CA LYS A 106 -35.68 -9.54 -13.72
C LYS A 106 -34.57 -8.48 -13.54
N TYR A 107 -34.46 -7.42 -14.35
CA TYR A 107 -33.49 -6.35 -14.09
C TYR A 107 -34.05 -4.93 -14.34
N PRO A 108 -33.88 -3.97 -13.41
CA PRO A 108 -34.17 -2.56 -13.68
C PRO A 108 -33.09 -2.01 -14.63
N TYR A 109 -33.49 -1.63 -15.83
CA TYR A 109 -32.58 -1.03 -16.81
C TYR A 109 -32.25 0.43 -16.43
N PRO A 110 -31.03 0.91 -16.75
CA PRO A 110 -30.61 2.25 -16.37
C PRO A 110 -31.41 3.31 -17.16
N LYS A 111 -31.89 4.33 -16.45
CA LYS A 111 -32.48 5.54 -17.07
C LYS A 111 -31.34 6.42 -17.62
N TRP A 112 -31.60 7.13 -18.70
CA TRP A 112 -30.68 8.14 -19.23
C TRP A 112 -31.40 9.38 -19.75
N THR A 113 -30.62 10.43 -19.99
CA THR A 113 -31.04 11.70 -20.60
C THR A 113 -30.00 12.14 -21.62
N ASP A 114 -30.44 12.69 -22.75
CA ASP A 114 -29.55 13.19 -23.80
C ASP A 114 -29.59 14.73 -23.85
N GLU A 115 -28.41 15.36 -23.87
CA GLU A 115 -28.22 16.80 -24.03
C GLU A 115 -27.63 17.06 -25.41
N PHE A 116 -28.38 17.74 -26.28
CA PHE A 116 -27.95 18.06 -27.64
C PHE A 116 -26.82 19.11 -27.63
N ILE A 117 -25.75 18.85 -28.38
CA ILE A 117 -24.66 19.82 -28.59
C ILE A 117 -24.69 20.35 -30.03
N SER A 118 -24.74 19.44 -31.02
CA SER A 118 -24.80 19.77 -32.45
C SER A 118 -25.44 18.63 -33.24
N GLU A 119 -25.67 18.82 -34.55
CA GLU A 119 -26.24 17.79 -35.43
C GLU A 119 -25.53 16.43 -35.32
N ASN A 120 -24.23 16.46 -35.05
CA ASN A 120 -23.40 15.26 -34.95
C ASN A 120 -22.93 14.96 -33.53
N SER A 121 -23.36 15.69 -32.50
CA SER A 121 -22.88 15.47 -31.14
C SER A 121 -23.89 15.71 -30.03
N PHE A 122 -23.79 14.89 -28.97
CA PHE A 122 -24.61 15.00 -27.76
C PHE A 122 -23.94 14.37 -26.56
N ILE A 123 -24.45 14.70 -25.37
CA ILE A 123 -24.06 14.09 -24.11
C ILE A 123 -25.17 13.16 -23.64
N ARG A 124 -24.90 11.88 -23.51
CA ARG A 124 -25.81 10.92 -22.86
C ARG A 124 -25.43 10.76 -21.39
N THR A 125 -26.35 11.05 -20.48
CA THR A 125 -26.14 10.86 -19.03
C THR A 125 -26.81 9.58 -18.58
N ILE A 126 -26.05 8.62 -18.04
CA ILE A 126 -26.54 7.35 -17.50
C ILE A 126 -26.09 7.21 -16.05
N GLY A 127 -26.99 7.46 -15.10
CA GLY A 127 -26.62 7.55 -13.68
C GLY A 127 -25.63 8.70 -13.44
N GLU A 128 -24.43 8.40 -12.93
CA GLU A 128 -23.37 9.38 -12.68
C GLU A 128 -22.41 9.59 -13.87
N TYR A 129 -22.61 8.84 -14.97
CA TYR A 129 -21.74 8.89 -16.15
C TYR A 129 -22.34 9.81 -17.21
N LYS A 130 -21.50 10.64 -17.82
CA LYS A 130 -21.82 11.43 -19.01
C LYS A 130 -20.95 10.93 -20.16
N TYR A 131 -21.57 10.54 -21.26
CA TYR A 131 -20.91 10.07 -22.46
C TYR A 131 -21.00 11.14 -23.53
N HIS A 132 -19.86 11.67 -23.97
CA HIS A 132 -19.77 12.65 -25.03
C HIS A 132 -19.70 11.90 -26.36
N ILE A 133 -20.78 11.93 -27.13
CA ILE A 133 -20.96 11.18 -28.36
C ILE A 133 -20.79 12.13 -29.55
N THR A 134 -19.98 11.75 -30.52
CA THR A 134 -19.73 12.50 -31.76
C THR A 134 -19.74 11.53 -32.94
N ASN A 135 -20.49 11.86 -34.00
CA ASN A 135 -20.67 11.01 -35.19
C ASN A 135 -21.10 9.56 -34.83
N GLY A 136 -22.01 9.41 -33.86
CA GLY A 136 -22.48 8.11 -33.39
C GLY A 136 -21.49 7.30 -32.55
N THR A 137 -20.31 7.84 -32.23
CA THR A 137 -19.28 7.17 -31.41
C THR A 137 -19.03 7.90 -30.11
N VAL A 138 -18.74 7.18 -29.03
CA VAL A 138 -18.33 7.79 -27.75
C VAL A 138 -16.91 8.33 -27.92
N ALA A 139 -16.77 9.65 -27.97
CA ALA A 139 -15.47 10.30 -28.01
C ALA A 139 -14.74 10.14 -26.67
N TYR A 140 -15.43 10.45 -25.58
CA TYR A 140 -14.98 10.20 -24.22
C TYR A 140 -16.18 10.14 -23.27
N TRP A 141 -15.92 9.76 -22.02
CA TRP A 141 -16.92 9.81 -20.97
C TRP A 141 -16.32 10.43 -19.72
N GLU A 142 -17.16 11.03 -18.91
CA GLU A 142 -16.80 11.58 -17.62
C GLU A 142 -17.76 11.08 -16.55
N ARG A 143 -17.30 11.06 -15.31
CA ARG A 143 -18.15 10.85 -14.15
C ARG A 143 -17.63 11.72 -13.03
N LEU A 144 -18.52 12.11 -12.12
CA LEU A 144 -18.09 12.65 -10.84
C LEU A 144 -17.41 11.54 -10.05
N TYR A 145 -16.08 11.56 -10.00
CA TYR A 145 -15.33 10.61 -9.19
C TYR A 145 -15.25 11.13 -7.76
N ASN A 146 -16.04 10.52 -6.87
CA ASN A 146 -15.95 10.78 -5.45
C ASN A 146 -14.68 10.12 -4.89
N PHE A 147 -13.60 10.92 -4.80
CA PHE A 147 -12.37 10.47 -4.17
C PHE A 147 -12.63 10.01 -2.73
N PRO A 148 -12.13 8.82 -2.34
CA PRO A 148 -12.26 8.37 -0.96
C PRO A 148 -11.54 9.32 -0.03
N ASP A 149 -12.09 9.53 1.16
CA ASP A 149 -11.41 10.28 2.20
C ASP A 149 -10.16 9.53 2.67
N MET A 150 -9.09 10.29 2.93
CA MET A 150 -7.93 9.76 3.62
C MET A 150 -8.35 9.33 5.03
N MET A 151 -8.15 8.04 5.31
CA MET A 151 -8.34 7.49 6.64
C MET A 151 -7.29 8.06 7.58
N MET A 152 -7.74 8.83 8.57
CA MET A 152 -6.90 9.38 9.63
C MET A 152 -7.14 8.64 10.94
N PRO A 153 -6.13 8.54 11.81
CA PRO A 153 -6.30 7.92 13.11
C PRO A 153 -7.31 8.70 13.96
N ASN A 154 -8.27 7.98 14.55
CA ASN A 154 -9.24 8.55 15.47
C ASN A 154 -8.62 8.88 16.84
N ARG A 155 -9.26 9.84 17.52
CA ARG A 155 -8.95 10.28 18.89
C ARG A 155 -9.32 9.22 19.93
N ASP A 156 -8.55 8.15 20.01
CA ASP A 156 -8.72 7.12 21.04
C ASP A 156 -7.79 7.37 22.24
N LYS A 157 -8.30 7.17 23.46
CA LYS A 157 -7.49 7.12 24.68
C LYS A 157 -6.60 5.87 24.69
N LYS A 158 -5.47 5.93 24.00
CA LYS A 158 -4.47 4.87 23.97
C LYS A 158 -3.52 5.02 25.16
N LYS A 159 -3.11 3.90 25.76
CA LYS A 159 -2.00 3.87 26.72
C LYS A 159 -0.68 3.99 25.95
N HIS A 160 0.33 4.54 26.62
CA HIS A 160 1.70 4.57 26.10
C HIS A 160 2.16 3.14 25.86
N ASP A 161 2.68 2.89 24.66
CA ASP A 161 3.26 1.60 24.31
C ASP A 161 4.71 1.54 24.77
N THR A 162 5.00 0.61 25.68
CA THR A 162 6.33 0.40 26.26
C THR A 162 7.00 -0.86 25.72
N LYS A 163 6.38 -1.59 24.79
CA LYS A 163 6.92 -2.82 24.19
C LYS A 163 7.93 -2.51 23.09
N ILE A 164 8.97 -1.79 23.48
CA ILE A 164 10.05 -1.32 22.60
C ILE A 164 11.30 -2.14 22.91
N GLY A 165 12.05 -2.44 21.87
CA GLY A 165 13.40 -2.95 21.98
C GLY A 165 14.27 -2.46 20.83
N THR A 166 15.53 -2.86 20.86
CA THR A 166 16.53 -2.54 19.86
C THR A 166 17.39 -3.74 19.57
N LEU A 167 18.01 -3.75 18.40
CA LEU A 167 18.99 -4.75 18.03
C LEU A 167 20.04 -4.13 17.13
N ASP A 168 21.19 -4.78 17.06
CA ASP A 168 22.26 -4.41 16.15
C ASP A 168 23.13 -5.64 15.83
N LEU A 169 23.82 -5.61 14.68
CA LEU A 169 24.66 -6.70 14.18
C LEU A 169 26.02 -6.16 13.71
N GLU A 170 27.08 -6.91 14.01
CA GLU A 170 28.42 -6.63 13.51
C GLU A 170 28.83 -7.64 12.44
N THR A 171 29.48 -7.13 11.40
CA THR A 171 29.87 -7.93 10.22
C THR A 171 31.34 -7.78 9.87
N PHE A 172 31.89 -8.79 9.22
CA PHE A 172 33.22 -8.79 8.63
C PHE A 172 33.15 -9.24 7.16
N SER A 173 34.17 -8.88 6.38
CA SER A 173 34.30 -9.31 4.98
C SER A 173 34.96 -10.70 4.90
N LEU A 174 34.38 -11.60 4.12
CA LEU A 174 34.90 -12.94 3.84
C LEU A 174 35.99 -12.96 2.76
N GLY A 175 36.15 -11.87 2.00
CA GLY A 175 37.09 -11.78 0.89
C GLY A 175 38.56 -11.76 1.32
N CYS A 176 39.39 -12.59 0.68
CA CYS A 176 40.85 -12.48 0.71
C CYS A 176 41.32 -11.50 -0.37
N GLY A 177 42.09 -10.48 0.02
CA GLY A 177 43.13 -9.87 -0.84
C GLY A 177 42.71 -8.74 -1.80
N THR A 178 43.44 -7.64 -1.68
CA THR A 178 43.75 -6.65 -2.74
C THR A 178 42.61 -5.90 -3.43
N ASP A 179 41.73 -5.23 -2.68
CA ASP A 179 41.13 -3.98 -3.15
C ASP A 179 40.90 -3.03 -1.98
N LEU A 180 41.99 -2.46 -1.48
CA LEU A 180 41.97 -1.32 -0.56
C LEU A 180 41.44 -0.04 -1.23
N LEU A 181 41.09 -0.07 -2.53
CA LEU A 181 40.59 1.07 -3.30
C LEU A 181 39.67 0.59 -4.46
N GLY A 182 38.52 -0.05 -4.19
CA GLY A 182 37.64 -0.44 -5.31
C GLY A 182 36.38 -1.24 -5.00
N GLY A 183 35.32 -0.58 -4.53
CA GLY A 183 33.97 -0.70 -5.11
C GLY A 183 33.27 -2.06 -5.29
N GLY A 184 33.56 -3.10 -4.50
CA GLY A 184 32.73 -4.32 -4.44
C GLY A 184 32.25 -4.60 -3.02
N LEU A 185 30.94 -4.68 -2.80
CA LEU A 185 30.38 -5.28 -1.57
C LEU A 185 30.79 -6.76 -1.57
N GLY A 186 31.97 -7.05 -0.99
CA GLY A 186 32.40 -8.42 -0.74
C GLY A 186 31.35 -9.18 0.07
N GLU A 187 31.42 -10.51 0.05
CA GLU A 187 30.53 -11.34 0.84
C GLU A 187 30.73 -11.02 2.34
N LEU A 188 29.73 -10.39 2.96
CA LEU A 188 29.74 -10.04 4.38
C LEU A 188 29.15 -11.19 5.20
N SER A 189 29.69 -11.40 6.40
CA SER A 189 29.12 -12.33 7.38
C SER A 189 28.99 -11.65 8.74
N VAL A 190 27.91 -11.97 9.45
CA VAL A 190 27.71 -11.57 10.84
C VAL A 190 28.65 -12.36 11.73
N TYR A 191 29.30 -11.70 12.69
CA TYR A 191 30.12 -12.35 13.73
C TYR A 191 29.72 -11.99 15.15
N SER A 192 28.91 -10.94 15.33
CA SER A 192 28.36 -10.56 16.63
C SER A 192 26.97 -9.99 16.42
N GLY A 193 26.09 -10.15 17.40
CA GLY A 193 24.73 -9.63 17.33
C GLY A 193 24.08 -9.58 18.70
N GLY A 194 23.16 -8.63 18.88
CA GLY A 194 22.53 -8.44 20.17
C GLY A 194 21.20 -7.75 20.09
N CYS A 195 20.45 -7.82 21.19
CA CYS A 195 19.23 -7.05 21.36
C CYS A 195 18.97 -6.69 22.82
N ALA A 196 18.17 -5.67 23.02
CA ALA A 196 17.66 -5.28 24.33
C ALA A 196 16.17 -4.89 24.25
N LEU A 197 15.45 -5.11 25.35
CA LEU A 197 14.06 -4.69 25.51
C LEU A 197 13.95 -3.68 26.65
N ASN A 198 12.94 -2.81 26.58
CA ASN A 198 12.58 -1.90 27.65
C ASN A 198 12.14 -2.61 28.94
N THR A 199 11.95 -3.94 28.91
CA THR A 199 11.71 -4.76 30.11
C THR A 199 12.98 -5.02 30.93
N GLY A 200 14.15 -4.65 30.43
CA GLY A 200 15.46 -4.96 31.02
C GLY A 200 16.12 -6.22 30.46
N TYR A 201 15.46 -6.93 29.53
CA TYR A 201 16.10 -8.03 28.80
C TYR A 201 17.23 -7.51 27.92
N LYS A 202 18.34 -8.24 27.90
CA LYS A 202 19.51 -7.97 27.07
C LYS A 202 20.18 -9.29 26.74
N ALA A 203 20.53 -9.47 25.47
CA ALA A 203 21.30 -10.61 25.02
C ALA A 203 22.33 -10.16 23.99
N LEU A 204 23.55 -10.67 24.10
CA LEU A 204 24.67 -10.41 23.21
C LEU A 204 25.33 -11.74 22.86
N TYR A 205 25.64 -11.93 21.59
CA TYR A 205 26.24 -13.14 21.06
C TYR A 205 27.40 -12.80 20.16
N TYR A 206 28.39 -13.69 20.15
CA TYR A 206 29.61 -13.58 19.36
C TYR A 206 29.95 -14.97 18.80
N ILE A 207 30.57 -15.05 17.61
CA ILE A 207 31.00 -16.34 17.05
C ILE A 207 32.00 -16.99 18.01
N ASP A 208 31.61 -18.12 18.55
CA ASP A 208 32.40 -18.85 19.52
C ASP A 208 32.10 -20.34 19.40
N SER A 209 33.06 -21.07 18.84
CA SER A 209 32.99 -22.51 18.66
C SER A 209 32.77 -23.27 19.97
N ALA A 210 33.21 -22.72 21.12
CA ALA A 210 32.97 -23.33 22.43
C ALA A 210 31.48 -23.28 22.83
N THR A 211 30.73 -22.30 22.32
CA THR A 211 29.28 -22.16 22.54
C THR A 211 28.44 -22.82 21.44
N GLY A 212 29.07 -23.33 20.39
CA GLY A 212 28.41 -23.89 19.21
C GLY A 212 27.90 -22.84 18.20
N LEU A 213 28.18 -21.55 18.43
CA LEU A 213 27.82 -20.47 17.52
C LEU A 213 28.95 -20.26 16.50
N ASN A 214 28.87 -20.95 15.36
CA ASN A 214 29.98 -20.99 14.40
C ASN A 214 29.77 -20.06 13.21
N THR A 215 28.53 -19.66 12.94
CA THR A 215 28.14 -18.87 11.77
C THR A 215 27.28 -17.67 12.15
N GLY A 216 27.19 -16.70 11.23
CA GLY A 216 26.25 -15.58 11.37
C GLY A 216 24.79 -16.03 11.41
N ASP A 217 24.46 -17.14 10.74
CA ASP A 217 23.11 -17.73 10.82
C ASP A 217 22.82 -18.23 12.25
N ASP A 218 23.78 -18.92 12.89
CA ASP A 218 23.65 -19.41 14.27
C ASP A 218 23.41 -18.27 15.25
N ILE A 219 24.15 -17.16 15.12
CA ILE A 219 23.98 -15.95 15.95
C ILE A 219 22.56 -15.42 15.84
N ILE A 220 22.07 -15.20 14.61
CA ILE A 220 20.75 -14.61 14.40
C ILE A 220 19.66 -15.55 14.90
N GLN A 221 19.76 -16.85 14.61
CA GLN A 221 18.77 -17.83 15.06
C GLN A 221 18.75 -17.94 16.58
N LYS A 222 19.92 -17.95 17.23
CA LYS A 222 20.02 -17.97 18.70
C LYS A 222 19.47 -16.69 19.32
N LEU A 223 19.82 -15.53 18.77
CA LEU A 223 19.35 -14.22 19.22
C LEU A 223 17.83 -14.12 19.18
N PHE A 224 17.21 -14.48 18.06
CA PHE A 224 15.76 -14.41 17.94
C PHE A 224 15.08 -15.53 18.74
N GLY A 225 15.62 -16.75 18.76
CA GLY A 225 15.11 -17.84 19.58
C GLY A 225 15.00 -17.45 21.06
N ASP A 226 16.10 -17.00 21.65
CA ASP A 226 16.15 -16.60 23.06
C ASP A 226 15.27 -15.37 23.35
N LEU A 227 15.17 -14.43 22.39
CA LEU A 227 14.26 -13.30 22.50
C LEU A 227 12.79 -13.75 22.51
N PHE A 228 12.42 -14.65 21.60
CA PHE A 228 11.05 -15.16 21.54
C PHE A 228 10.72 -16.02 22.77
N ASP A 229 11.67 -16.81 23.28
CA ASP A 229 11.53 -17.53 24.55
C ASP A 229 11.26 -16.56 25.70
N HIS A 230 12.07 -15.51 25.83
CA HIS A 230 11.87 -14.48 26.85
C HIS A 230 10.50 -13.79 26.75
N ILE A 231 10.05 -13.46 25.53
CA ILE A 231 8.72 -12.86 25.30
C ILE A 231 7.60 -13.84 25.65
N ALA A 232 7.79 -15.14 25.38
CA ALA A 232 6.81 -16.20 25.66
C ALA A 232 6.56 -16.37 27.16
N GLU A 233 7.60 -16.24 27.99
CA GLU A 233 7.50 -16.30 29.45
C GLU A 233 6.59 -15.20 30.02
N ASN A 234 6.52 -14.03 29.36
CA ASN A 234 5.67 -12.92 29.79
C ASN A 234 4.23 -13.03 29.25
N VAL A 235 3.43 -13.92 29.85
CA VAL A 235 2.05 -14.23 29.42
C VAL A 235 1.14 -12.99 29.31
N LYS A 236 1.30 -11.98 30.19
CA LYS A 236 0.48 -10.76 30.19
C LYS A 236 0.89 -9.76 29.11
N GLY A 237 2.16 -9.80 28.69
CA GLY A 237 2.78 -8.89 27.73
C GLY A 237 3.06 -9.50 26.37
N ARG A 238 2.71 -10.77 26.13
CA ARG A 238 3.03 -11.48 24.89
C ARG A 238 2.54 -10.73 23.66
N ASN A 239 3.37 -10.70 22.62
CA ASN A 239 3.15 -10.10 21.30
C ASN A 239 3.21 -8.57 21.16
N ASN A 240 3.51 -8.18 19.91
CA ASN A 240 3.57 -6.81 19.41
C ASN A 240 4.74 -5.99 19.98
N TYR A 241 5.85 -6.64 20.31
CA TYR A 241 7.10 -5.93 20.52
C TYR A 241 7.58 -5.31 19.22
N THR A 242 8.03 -4.07 19.32
CA THR A 242 8.65 -3.33 18.23
C THR A 242 10.14 -3.19 18.51
N LEU A 243 10.96 -3.88 17.73
CA LEU A 243 12.40 -3.74 17.75
C LEU A 243 12.84 -2.72 16.70
N TYR A 244 13.73 -1.84 17.10
CA TYR A 244 14.37 -0.88 16.21
C TYR A 244 15.82 -1.28 15.95
N ALA A 245 16.21 -1.35 14.68
CA ALA A 245 17.62 -1.32 14.30
C ALA A 245 17.93 0.02 13.62
N HIS A 246 19.15 0.50 13.74
CA HIS A 246 19.55 1.76 13.14
C HIS A 246 20.05 1.53 11.72
N ASN A 247 19.32 2.03 10.72
CA ASN A 247 19.57 1.76 9.29
C ASN A 247 19.23 0.32 8.86
N LEU A 248 18.18 -0.26 9.47
CA LEU A 248 17.68 -1.62 9.20
C LEU A 248 17.52 -1.89 7.70
N GLY A 249 16.88 -0.96 6.97
CA GLY A 249 16.42 -1.19 5.61
C GLY A 249 17.52 -1.40 4.59
N ARG A 250 18.75 -0.97 4.91
CA ARG A 250 19.91 -1.05 4.00
C ARG A 250 20.94 -2.09 4.40
N PHE A 251 20.86 -2.63 5.62
CA PHE A 251 21.92 -3.45 6.18
C PHE A 251 21.40 -4.70 6.90
N ASP A 252 21.05 -4.60 8.19
CA ASP A 252 20.77 -5.76 9.06
C ASP A 252 19.65 -6.66 8.53
N SER A 253 18.65 -6.05 7.89
CA SER A 253 17.47 -6.77 7.40
C SER A 253 17.81 -7.89 6.43
N VAL A 254 18.87 -7.75 5.63
CA VAL A 254 19.28 -8.79 4.66
C VAL A 254 19.75 -10.05 5.39
N PHE A 255 20.58 -9.90 6.43
CA PHE A 255 21.08 -11.02 7.22
C PHE A 255 19.98 -11.65 8.05
N ILE A 256 19.14 -10.83 8.70
CA ILE A 256 18.05 -11.30 9.56
C ILE A 256 17.04 -12.10 8.75
N LEU A 257 16.55 -11.56 7.63
CA LEU A 257 15.56 -12.24 6.80
C LEU A 257 16.10 -13.54 6.21
N LYS A 258 17.36 -13.54 5.73
CA LYS A 258 18.01 -14.73 5.17
C LYS A 258 18.12 -15.84 6.21
N SER A 259 18.63 -15.53 7.40
CA SER A 259 18.85 -16.53 8.46
C SER A 259 17.52 -17.06 9.02
N LEU A 260 16.59 -16.17 9.35
CA LEU A 260 15.31 -16.59 9.94
C LEU A 260 14.41 -17.34 8.94
N ALA A 261 14.50 -17.04 7.64
CA ALA A 261 13.79 -17.83 6.62
C ALA A 261 14.28 -19.29 6.58
N LYS A 262 15.58 -19.52 6.76
CA LYS A 262 16.13 -20.89 6.87
C LYS A 262 15.64 -21.63 8.11
N ALA A 263 15.44 -20.90 9.21
CA ALA A 263 14.90 -21.43 10.46
C ALA A 263 13.36 -21.61 10.47
N GLY A 264 12.67 -21.29 9.37
CA GLY A 264 11.24 -21.54 9.22
C GLY A 264 10.31 -20.45 9.76
N TYR A 265 10.84 -19.26 10.09
CA TYR A 265 10.03 -18.10 10.46
C TYR A 265 9.26 -17.54 9.25
N GLU A 266 8.10 -16.94 9.51
CA GLU A 266 7.30 -16.27 8.47
C GLU A 266 7.40 -14.75 8.56
N PHE A 267 7.31 -14.08 7.42
CA PHE A 267 7.50 -12.64 7.32
C PHE A 267 6.37 -11.93 6.59
N ASN A 268 6.05 -10.72 7.04
CA ASN A 268 5.29 -9.75 6.28
C ASN A 268 6.03 -8.40 6.30
N ALA A 269 6.68 -8.08 5.19
CA ALA A 269 7.46 -6.86 5.04
C ALA A 269 6.68 -5.78 4.27
N LYS A 270 6.85 -4.53 4.70
CA LYS A 270 6.41 -3.34 3.99
C LYS A 270 7.62 -2.68 3.35
N TRP A 271 7.52 -2.42 2.06
CA TRP A 271 8.58 -1.85 1.24
C TRP A 271 8.18 -0.46 0.77
N GLN A 272 9.18 0.39 0.61
CA GLN A 272 9.06 1.63 -0.15
C GLN A 272 10.20 1.63 -1.16
N GLU A 273 9.85 1.50 -2.44
CA GLU A 273 10.82 1.26 -3.51
C GLU A 273 11.68 0.03 -3.18
N ASN A 274 13.00 0.21 -3.01
CA ASN A 274 13.95 -0.85 -2.69
C ASN A 274 14.29 -0.95 -1.20
N ASP A 275 13.75 -0.08 -0.34
CA ASP A 275 14.05 -0.05 1.08
C ASP A 275 12.94 -0.72 1.91
N ILE A 276 13.32 -1.55 2.88
CA ILE A 276 12.39 -2.10 3.88
C ILE A 276 12.01 -1.01 4.88
N LEU A 277 10.71 -0.76 5.05
CA LEU A 277 10.18 0.14 6.07
C LEU A 277 9.89 -0.57 7.40
N SER A 278 9.36 -1.79 7.33
CA SER A 278 9.06 -2.60 8.51
C SER A 278 8.88 -4.05 8.15
N VAL A 279 9.30 -4.97 9.02
CA VAL A 279 9.06 -6.40 8.87
C VAL A 279 8.29 -6.90 10.09
N LYS A 280 7.21 -7.64 9.88
CA LYS A 280 6.63 -8.48 10.93
C LYS A 280 7.24 -9.86 10.82
N ILE A 281 7.76 -10.38 11.93
CA ILE A 281 8.33 -11.72 12.04
C ILE A 281 7.38 -12.54 12.90
N TYR A 282 6.94 -13.67 12.37
CA TYR A 282 6.06 -14.61 13.04
C TYR A 282 6.81 -15.91 13.35
N ASP A 283 6.83 -16.28 14.62
CA ASP A 283 7.27 -17.59 15.10
C ASP A 283 6.04 -18.49 15.30
N LYS A 284 5.96 -19.56 14.51
CA LYS A 284 4.88 -20.55 14.60
C LYS A 284 4.96 -21.39 15.87
N GLU A 285 6.17 -21.73 16.31
CA GLU A 285 6.39 -22.63 17.43
C GLU A 285 5.82 -22.01 18.71
N ARG A 286 6.14 -20.74 18.95
CA ARG A 286 5.69 -19.99 20.13
C ARG A 286 4.37 -19.23 19.88
N ASN A 287 3.88 -19.21 18.64
CA ASN A 287 2.75 -18.40 18.18
C ASN A 287 2.90 -16.91 18.57
N LEU A 288 4.08 -16.36 18.28
CA LEU A 288 4.46 -15.00 18.64
C LEU A 288 4.75 -14.13 17.43
N THR A 289 4.48 -12.83 17.55
CA THR A 289 4.83 -11.83 16.52
C THR A 289 5.58 -10.66 17.12
N ILE A 290 6.69 -10.33 16.47
CA ILE A 290 7.44 -9.09 16.69
C ILE A 290 7.49 -8.27 15.40
N LYS A 291 7.77 -6.97 15.53
CA LYS A 291 7.91 -6.05 14.43
C LYS A 291 9.32 -5.46 14.44
N LEU A 292 10.04 -5.57 13.34
CA LEU A 292 11.27 -4.82 13.09
C LEU A 292 10.95 -3.51 12.38
N MET A 293 11.59 -2.44 12.82
CA MET A 293 11.46 -1.10 12.25
C MET A 293 12.82 -0.44 12.12
N ASP A 294 12.95 0.42 11.12
CA ASP A 294 14.15 1.21 10.92
C ASP A 294 14.05 2.53 11.69
N SER A 295 14.91 2.72 12.69
CA SER A 295 14.90 3.98 13.47
C SER A 295 15.32 5.18 12.64
N ILE A 296 16.14 5.02 11.59
CA ILE A 296 16.63 6.14 10.77
C ILE A 296 15.49 6.79 9.98
N LYS A 297 14.42 6.04 9.70
CA LYS A 297 13.23 6.55 9.00
C LYS A 297 12.36 7.41 9.92
N LEU A 298 12.53 7.30 11.23
CA LEU A 298 11.88 8.15 12.25
C LEU A 298 12.80 9.30 12.71
N ILE A 299 14.10 9.04 12.83
CA ILE A 299 15.10 9.97 13.34
C ILE A 299 16.29 9.99 12.36
N PRO A 300 16.27 10.88 11.35
CA PRO A 300 17.19 10.81 10.20
C PRO A 300 18.57 11.44 10.52
N ASN A 301 19.33 10.82 11.42
CA ASN A 301 20.70 11.18 11.75
C ASN A 301 21.50 9.93 12.13
N SER A 302 22.82 10.03 12.22
CA SER A 302 23.65 8.94 12.77
C SER A 302 23.38 8.75 14.27
N LEU A 303 23.47 7.51 14.77
CA LEU A 303 23.28 7.20 16.19
C LEU A 303 24.08 8.12 17.14
N GLU A 304 25.36 8.39 16.86
CA GLU A 304 26.19 9.30 17.66
C GLU A 304 25.54 10.69 17.82
N LYS A 305 25.12 11.30 16.71
CA LYS A 305 24.43 12.61 16.72
C LYS A 305 23.09 12.56 17.45
N ILE A 306 22.34 11.46 17.31
CA ILE A 306 21.04 11.32 17.96
C ILE A 306 21.24 11.24 19.48
N LEU A 307 22.17 10.42 19.97
CA LEU A 307 22.50 10.31 21.39
C LEU A 307 22.84 11.68 21.99
N ILE A 308 23.69 12.46 21.31
CA ILE A 308 24.04 13.82 21.74
C ILE A 308 22.81 14.73 21.77
N SER A 309 22.00 14.73 20.71
CA SER A 309 20.82 15.61 20.61
C SER A 309 19.74 15.32 21.65
N TYR A 310 19.63 14.08 22.12
CA TYR A 310 18.70 13.65 23.16
C TYR A 310 19.34 13.68 24.57
N GLY A 311 20.59 14.13 24.70
CA GLY A 311 21.27 14.22 25.99
C GLY A 311 21.51 12.86 26.66
N CYS A 312 21.61 11.79 25.88
CA CYS A 312 21.93 10.45 26.39
C CYS A 312 23.34 10.42 26.97
N THR A 313 23.51 9.75 28.10
CA THR A 313 24.81 9.60 28.78
C THR A 313 25.71 8.55 28.13
N ILE A 314 25.11 7.64 27.35
CA ILE A 314 25.84 6.58 26.64
C ILE A 314 26.60 7.20 25.47
N ASN A 315 27.92 7.04 25.50
CA ASN A 315 28.80 7.37 24.37
C ASN A 315 29.01 6.11 23.52
N LYS A 316 28.81 6.23 22.20
CA LYS A 316 28.97 5.17 21.19
C LYS A 316 30.34 4.48 21.28
N GLY A 317 31.39 5.20 21.67
CA GLY A 317 32.76 4.68 21.67
C GLY A 317 33.35 4.55 20.26
N LEU A 318 34.48 3.85 20.16
CA LEU A 318 35.21 3.61 18.91
C LEU A 318 35.46 2.11 18.72
N PHE A 319 35.27 1.62 17.49
CA PHE A 319 35.52 0.22 17.15
C PHE A 319 36.23 0.09 15.79
N PRO A 320 37.25 -0.78 15.64
CA PRO A 320 38.11 -0.78 14.46
C PRO A 320 37.55 -1.67 13.34
N HIS A 321 36.41 -1.31 12.75
CA HIS A 321 35.74 -2.14 11.74
C HIS A 321 36.65 -2.52 10.56
N LYS A 322 37.61 -1.66 10.17
CA LYS A 322 38.57 -1.94 9.07
C LYS A 322 39.67 -2.93 9.44
N PHE A 323 39.88 -3.19 10.74
CA PHE A 323 40.82 -4.19 11.22
C PHE A 323 40.20 -5.60 11.20
N ILE A 324 38.89 -5.71 11.42
CA ILE A 324 38.19 -6.98 11.57
C ILE A 324 38.11 -7.74 10.25
N ASN A 325 38.49 -9.00 10.27
CA ASN A 325 38.37 -9.95 9.16
C ASN A 325 38.20 -11.38 9.72
N LYS A 326 37.96 -12.32 8.81
CA LYS A 326 37.69 -13.72 9.17
C LYS A 326 38.79 -14.38 10.00
N ASP A 327 40.05 -13.97 9.80
CA ASP A 327 41.22 -14.62 10.37
C ASP A 327 41.58 -14.07 11.76
N ASN A 328 41.03 -12.90 12.14
CA ASN A 328 41.37 -12.22 13.38
C ASN A 328 40.22 -12.03 14.37
N LEU A 329 39.05 -12.64 14.18
CA LEU A 329 37.91 -12.50 15.11
C LEU A 329 38.28 -12.79 16.59
N ASN A 330 39.18 -13.75 16.83
CA ASN A 330 39.66 -14.10 18.18
C ASN A 330 40.97 -13.40 18.58
N TYR A 331 41.31 -12.28 17.96
CA TYR A 331 42.55 -11.55 18.23
C TYR A 331 42.62 -11.03 19.67
N ILE A 332 43.75 -11.33 20.31
CA ILE A 332 44.18 -10.76 21.58
C ILE A 332 45.64 -10.34 21.38
N GLY A 333 45.90 -9.03 21.39
CA GLY A 333 47.23 -8.51 21.10
C GLY A 333 47.31 -6.99 21.22
N PRO A 334 48.35 -6.34 20.70
CA PRO A 334 48.49 -4.89 20.73
C PRO A 334 47.28 -4.14 20.15
N LYS A 335 46.94 -2.98 20.74
CA LYS A 335 45.94 -2.04 20.24
C LYS A 335 46.17 -1.72 18.75
N PRO A 336 45.16 -1.89 17.87
CA PRO A 336 45.30 -1.54 16.46
C PRO A 336 45.56 -0.04 16.29
N ASP A 337 46.28 0.32 15.23
CA ASP A 337 46.52 1.72 14.89
C ASP A 337 45.21 2.50 14.66
N ILE A 338 45.21 3.79 15.02
CA ILE A 338 44.04 4.66 14.95
C ILE A 338 43.39 4.73 13.57
N LYS A 339 44.16 4.50 12.49
CA LYS A 339 43.64 4.46 11.10
C LYS A 339 42.58 3.37 10.88
N TYR A 340 42.54 2.34 11.73
CA TYR A 340 41.53 1.29 11.66
C TYR A 340 40.21 1.67 12.33
N PHE A 341 40.24 2.68 13.22
CA PHE A 341 39.07 3.21 13.93
C PHE A 341 38.44 4.39 13.19
N LEU A 342 39.26 5.27 12.63
CA LEU A 342 38.81 6.56 12.11
C LEU A 342 39.45 6.87 10.76
N GLU A 343 38.69 7.59 9.94
CA GLU A 343 39.21 8.25 8.74
C GLU A 343 39.74 9.63 9.13
N ASP A 344 40.81 10.09 8.48
CA ASP A 344 41.51 11.33 8.84
C ASP A 344 40.57 12.54 8.99
N HIS A 345 39.58 12.67 8.10
CA HIS A 345 38.60 13.77 8.12
C HIS A 345 37.54 13.67 9.24
N LYS A 346 37.47 12.55 9.97
CA LYS A 346 36.57 12.33 11.12
C LYS A 346 37.31 12.43 12.46
N MET A 347 38.62 12.65 12.43
CA MET A 347 39.43 12.81 13.63
C MET A 347 39.08 14.11 14.35
N ASN A 348 38.94 14.05 15.68
CA ASN A 348 38.87 15.22 16.54
C ASN A 348 39.47 14.89 17.92
N GLU A 349 39.69 15.91 18.75
CA GLU A 349 40.35 15.75 20.06
C GLU A 349 39.61 14.75 20.97
N LEU A 350 38.27 14.78 20.99
CA LEU A 350 37.46 13.86 21.79
C LEU A 350 37.64 12.41 21.34
N LYS A 351 37.65 12.15 20.03
CA LYS A 351 37.86 10.80 19.48
C LYS A 351 39.28 10.31 19.73
N LEU A 352 40.27 11.21 19.70
CA LEU A 352 41.65 10.87 20.03
C LEU A 352 41.80 10.50 21.52
N MET A 353 41.14 11.23 22.42
CA MET A 353 41.08 10.87 23.85
C MET A 353 40.45 9.49 24.05
N VAL A 354 39.30 9.23 23.43
CA VAL A 354 38.63 7.91 23.50
C VAL A 354 39.53 6.79 23.00
N TYR A 355 40.27 6.99 21.91
CA TYR A 355 41.22 6.00 21.40
C TYR A 355 42.40 5.76 22.35
N ASN A 356 42.93 6.82 22.96
CA ASN A 356 44.03 6.71 23.90
C ASN A 356 43.63 5.97 25.18
N ASP A 357 42.36 6.11 25.60
CA ASP A 357 41.79 5.42 26.76
C ASP A 357 41.49 3.92 26.51
N LEU A 358 41.54 3.46 25.26
CA LEU A 358 41.39 2.03 24.93
C LEU A 358 42.59 1.22 25.46
N PRO A 359 42.37 -0.04 25.88
CA PRO A 359 43.41 -0.87 26.46
C PRO A 359 44.55 -1.16 25.46
N GLU A 360 45.79 -1.16 25.96
CA GLU A 360 46.97 -1.49 25.15
C GLU A 360 46.96 -2.95 24.65
N ILE A 361 46.36 -3.85 25.43
CA ILE A 361 46.03 -5.21 24.99
C ILE A 361 44.57 -5.22 24.56
N PHE A 362 44.36 -5.36 23.26
CA PHE A 362 43.06 -5.32 22.61
C PHE A 362 42.53 -6.73 22.37
N ASN A 363 41.45 -7.05 23.07
CA ASN A 363 40.67 -8.27 22.85
C ASN A 363 39.45 -7.92 21.99
N ILE A 364 39.43 -8.39 20.75
CA ILE A 364 38.35 -8.05 19.81
C ILE A 364 36.98 -8.47 20.33
N LYS A 365 36.86 -9.65 20.92
CA LYS A 365 35.57 -10.15 21.42
C LYS A 365 35.02 -9.27 22.51
N GLU A 366 35.82 -8.96 23.54
CA GLU A 366 35.41 -8.10 24.65
C GLU A 366 35.04 -6.69 24.16
N GLN A 367 35.90 -6.08 23.35
CA GLN A 367 35.69 -4.72 22.85
C GLN A 367 34.50 -4.63 21.88
N CYS A 368 34.26 -5.66 21.08
CA CYS A 368 33.10 -5.74 20.20
C CYS A 368 31.80 -5.83 21.00
N LEU A 369 31.76 -6.68 22.02
CA LEU A 369 30.57 -6.84 22.86
C LEU A 369 30.26 -5.57 23.65
N GLU A 370 31.28 -4.88 24.18
CA GLU A 370 31.12 -3.59 24.86
C GLU A 370 30.62 -2.49 23.90
N TYR A 371 31.15 -2.43 22.68
CA TYR A 371 30.71 -1.48 21.66
C TYR A 371 29.27 -1.74 21.23
N LEU A 372 28.96 -3.00 20.88
CA LEU A 372 27.64 -3.45 20.47
C LEU A 372 26.59 -3.19 21.56
N GLU A 373 26.94 -3.43 22.82
CA GLU A 373 26.07 -3.12 23.96
C GLU A 373 25.73 -1.62 24.03
N LYS A 374 26.73 -0.74 23.87
CA LYS A 374 26.51 0.72 23.87
C LYS A 374 25.60 1.15 22.73
N ASP A 375 25.75 0.58 21.54
CA ASP A 375 24.89 0.88 20.39
C ASP A 375 23.43 0.48 20.63
N ILE A 376 23.22 -0.75 21.10
CA ILE A 376 21.89 -1.29 21.39
C ILE A 376 21.21 -0.50 22.52
N LEU A 377 21.90 -0.28 23.64
CA LEU A 377 21.33 0.42 24.80
C LEU A 377 21.14 1.91 24.53
N GLY A 378 22.08 2.54 23.81
CA GLY A 378 21.97 3.93 23.38
C GLY A 378 20.76 4.15 22.48
N LEU A 379 20.58 3.28 21.47
CA LEU A 379 19.38 3.34 20.63
C LEU A 379 18.11 3.10 21.44
N LEU A 380 18.14 2.19 22.43
CA LEU A 380 16.96 1.88 23.25
C LEU A 380 16.53 3.08 24.08
N ASP A 381 17.48 3.76 24.72
CA ASP A 381 17.23 4.98 25.50
C ASP A 381 16.60 6.07 24.61
N VAL A 382 17.23 6.36 23.46
CA VAL A 382 16.69 7.30 22.48
C VAL A 382 15.27 6.95 22.06
N MET A 383 15.02 5.69 21.68
CA MET A 383 13.70 5.28 21.19
C MET A 383 12.63 5.32 22.29
N ASN A 384 13.01 5.06 23.54
CA ASN A 384 12.13 5.24 24.69
C ASN A 384 11.79 6.72 24.92
N GLN A 385 12.78 7.62 24.88
CA GLN A 385 12.56 9.06 25.01
C GLN A 385 11.68 9.58 23.87
N VAL A 386 11.95 9.18 22.62
CA VAL A 386 11.13 9.51 21.45
C VAL A 386 9.70 9.02 21.66
N SER A 387 9.52 7.75 22.04
CA SER A 387 8.18 7.23 22.28
C SER A 387 7.45 7.97 23.39
N PHE A 388 8.14 8.32 24.48
CA PHE A 388 7.56 9.05 25.59
C PHE A 388 7.16 10.47 25.18
N ASN A 389 8.04 11.21 24.51
CA ASN A 389 7.80 12.59 24.10
C ASN A 389 6.61 12.68 23.14
N TYR A 390 6.59 11.87 22.09
CA TYR A 390 5.48 11.85 21.12
C TYR A 390 4.16 11.41 21.76
N PHE A 391 4.20 10.46 22.70
CA PHE A 391 3.00 10.06 23.41
C PHE A 391 2.53 11.16 24.37
N ASN A 392 3.44 11.81 25.10
CA ASN A 392 3.07 12.84 26.07
C ASN A 392 2.46 14.05 25.36
N GLU A 393 3.09 14.52 24.29
CA GLU A 393 2.68 15.71 23.54
C GLU A 393 1.48 15.45 22.63
N TYR A 394 1.50 14.37 21.86
CA TYR A 394 0.50 14.13 20.80
C TYR A 394 -0.48 12.98 21.08
N LYS A 395 -0.28 12.21 22.16
CA LYS A 395 -1.03 10.98 22.48
C LYS A 395 -0.95 9.92 21.37
N LEU A 396 0.20 9.87 20.68
CA LEU A 396 0.49 8.92 19.62
C LEU A 396 1.61 7.96 20.03
N ASN A 397 1.42 6.66 19.74
CA ASN A 397 2.46 5.65 19.93
C ASN A 397 3.29 5.52 18.64
N VAL A 398 4.58 5.83 18.74
CA VAL A 398 5.53 5.82 17.61
C VAL A 398 5.69 4.44 16.96
N THR A 399 5.48 3.36 17.72
CA THR A 399 5.52 1.96 17.26
C THR A 399 4.54 1.66 16.12
N LYS A 400 3.52 2.51 15.92
CA LYS A 400 2.54 2.38 14.84
C LYS A 400 3.00 2.93 13.50
N TYR A 401 3.97 3.83 13.48
CA TYR A 401 4.36 4.61 12.31
C TYR A 401 5.79 4.27 11.88
N ALA A 402 5.96 3.81 10.65
CA ALA A 402 7.28 3.39 10.15
C ALA A 402 8.22 4.55 9.82
N THR A 403 7.67 5.75 9.61
CA THR A 403 8.44 6.89 9.09
C THR A 403 8.00 8.18 9.76
N LEU A 404 8.92 9.16 9.78
CA LEU A 404 8.65 10.51 10.27
C LEU A 404 7.47 11.18 9.52
N PRO A 405 7.39 11.15 8.18
CA PRO A 405 6.20 11.66 7.48
C PRO A 405 4.90 10.98 7.90
N SER A 406 4.92 9.67 8.17
CA SER A 406 3.73 8.94 8.59
C SER A 406 3.25 9.38 9.98
N ILE A 407 4.15 9.68 10.91
CA ILE A 407 3.76 10.21 12.23
C ILE A 407 3.35 11.68 12.15
N SER A 408 4.01 12.51 11.34
CA SER A 408 3.62 13.91 11.10
C SER A 408 2.21 13.99 10.52
N LEU A 409 1.88 13.14 9.56
CA LEU A 409 0.54 13.05 8.98
C LEU A 409 -0.50 12.61 10.01
N ALA A 410 -0.14 11.70 10.91
CA ALA A 410 -1.00 11.29 12.01
C ALA A 410 -1.24 12.43 13.02
N ILE A 411 -0.20 13.20 13.36
CA ILE A 411 -0.32 14.39 14.22
C ILE A 411 -1.28 15.40 13.58
N TYR A 412 -1.08 15.69 12.29
CA TYR A 412 -1.99 16.55 11.52
C TYR A 412 -3.43 16.05 11.58
N GLY A 413 -3.64 14.77 11.25
CA GLY A 413 -4.96 14.14 11.26
C GLY A 413 -5.64 14.15 12.63
N TYR A 414 -4.87 14.06 13.70
CA TYR A 414 -5.39 14.00 15.07
C TYR A 414 -5.73 15.38 15.64
N TRP A 415 -4.84 16.36 15.44
CA TRP A 415 -4.91 17.66 16.12
C TRP A 415 -5.42 18.80 15.23
N PHE A 416 -5.15 18.76 13.92
CA PHE A 416 -5.34 19.90 13.03
C PHE A 416 -6.40 19.69 11.95
N LYS A 417 -6.74 18.45 11.61
CA LYS A 417 -7.79 18.16 10.63
C LYS A 417 -9.15 18.66 11.14
N ASP A 418 -9.81 19.48 10.33
CA ASP A 418 -11.21 19.83 10.58
C ASP A 418 -12.16 18.76 10.02
N ASN A 419 -13.37 18.71 10.57
CA ASN A 419 -14.41 17.77 10.12
C ASN A 419 -15.16 18.25 8.87
N LYS A 420 -14.81 19.44 8.34
CA LYS A 420 -15.53 20.07 7.22
C LYS A 420 -14.84 19.82 5.89
N HIS A 421 -13.51 19.64 5.90
CA HIS A 421 -12.67 19.45 4.74
C HIS A 421 -11.94 18.11 4.88
N SER A 422 -12.50 17.07 4.28
CA SER A 422 -11.78 15.81 4.18
C SER A 422 -10.66 15.90 3.15
N ILE A 423 -9.48 15.40 3.51
CA ILE A 423 -8.40 15.22 2.53
C ILE A 423 -8.79 14.06 1.63
N LYS A 424 -8.95 14.35 0.34
CA LYS A 424 -9.33 13.37 -0.68
C LYS A 424 -8.09 12.61 -1.16
N MET A 425 -8.21 11.29 -1.25
CA MET A 425 -7.15 10.41 -1.79
C MET A 425 -7.39 10.17 -3.28
N ILE A 426 -6.47 10.63 -4.10
CA ILE A 426 -6.42 10.25 -5.51
C ILE A 426 -5.78 8.86 -5.59
N LYS A 427 -6.47 7.89 -6.18
CA LYS A 427 -5.95 6.55 -6.43
C LYS A 427 -6.04 6.26 -7.92
N GLY A 428 -4.94 5.78 -8.49
CA GLY A 428 -4.84 5.43 -9.91
C GLY A 428 -3.56 5.99 -10.53
N PRO A 429 -3.15 5.47 -11.69
CA PRO A 429 -2.09 6.11 -12.47
C PRO A 429 -2.54 7.52 -12.89
N LEU A 430 -1.63 8.49 -12.82
CA LEU A 430 -1.88 9.88 -13.23
C LEU A 430 -1.97 10.04 -14.76
N GLU A 431 -1.61 9.00 -15.51
CA GLU A 431 -1.58 8.98 -16.98
C GLU A 431 -2.06 7.61 -17.48
N ASN A 432 -2.81 7.62 -18.59
CA ASN A 432 -3.04 6.50 -19.49
C ASN A 432 -2.40 6.84 -20.84
#